data_AF-A0A1Q7JQX3-F1
#
_entry.id   AF-A0A1Q7JQX3-F1
#
_cell.length_a   1.000
_cell.length_b   1.000
_cell.length_c   1.000
_cell.angle_alpha   90.00
_cell.angle_beta   90.00
_cell.angle_gamma   90.00
#
_symmetry.space_group_name_H-M   'P 1'
#
loop_
_entity.id
_entity.type
_entity.pdbx_description
1 polymer ?
#
loop_
_entity_poly.entity_id
_entity_poly.type
_entity_poly.pdbx_seq_one_letter_code
_entity_poly.pdbx_strand_id
1 'polypeptide(L)'
;MLHDGVIEAVAYPQRACFEAAVTFSRTEGIIPAPESSHAIKAAIDEAKKADAEGKSRVILFNLSGHGHFDLGAYDQYFAGKLEDFEYPREAVARSIANLPRVEM
;
A
#
# COMPACT_ATOMS: atom_id res chain seq x y z
N MET A 1 -2.58 -5.88 -19.05
CA MET A 1 -3.48 -6.32 -17.95
C MET A 1 -4.37 -5.21 -17.43
N LEU A 2 -3.84 -4.10 -16.90
CA LEU A 2 -4.69 -2.99 -16.42
C LEU A 2 -5.49 -2.34 -17.57
N HIS A 3 -4.82 -1.94 -18.67
CA HIS A 3 -5.51 -1.40 -19.86
C HIS A 3 -6.47 -2.38 -20.52
N ASP A 4 -6.24 -3.68 -20.34
CA ASP A 4 -7.07 -4.75 -20.88
C ASP A 4 -8.23 -5.14 -19.94
N GLY A 5 -8.37 -4.46 -18.78
CA GLY A 5 -9.45 -4.70 -17.81
C GLY A 5 -9.34 -6.01 -17.02
N VAL A 6 -8.17 -6.65 -17.00
CA VAL A 6 -7.94 -7.94 -16.32
C VAL A 6 -7.65 -7.77 -14.83
N ILE A 7 -7.11 -6.61 -14.44
CA ILE A 7 -6.76 -6.29 -13.04
C ILE A 7 -7.26 -4.89 -12.69
N GLU A 8 -7.54 -4.67 -11.41
CA GLU A 8 -7.80 -3.36 -10.83
C GLU A 8 -6.53 -2.80 -10.18
N ALA A 9 -6.41 -1.47 -10.11
CA ALA A 9 -5.30 -0.79 -9.45
C ALA A 9 -5.82 0.11 -8.34
N VAL A 10 -5.12 0.11 -7.21
CA VAL A 10 -5.39 0.97 -6.07
C VAL A 10 -4.08 1.51 -5.51
N ALA A 11 -4.10 2.74 -5.04
CA ALA A 11 -2.99 3.38 -4.34
C ALA A 11 -3.44 3.76 -2.93
N TYR A 12 -2.57 3.51 -1.95
CA TYR A 12 -2.84 3.80 -0.55
C TYR A 12 -1.80 4.76 0.02
N PRO A 13 -2.20 5.72 0.87
CA PRO A 13 -1.26 6.53 1.62
C PRO A 13 -0.44 5.67 2.59
N GLN A 14 0.82 6.03 2.78
CA GLN A 14 1.77 5.23 3.54
C GLN A 14 1.34 5.01 4.99
N ARG A 15 0.80 6.04 5.67
CA ARG A 15 0.32 5.90 7.05
C ARG A 15 -0.80 4.89 7.18
N ALA A 16 -1.73 4.85 6.22
CA ALA A 16 -2.83 3.89 6.21
C ALA A 16 -2.33 2.45 6.01
N CYS A 17 -1.26 2.27 5.23
CA CYS A 17 -0.59 0.97 5.09
C CYS A 17 0.08 0.54 6.39
N PHE A 18 0.77 1.44 7.10
CA PHE A 18 1.38 1.13 8.40
C PHE A 18 0.33 0.81 9.48
N GLU A 19 -0.81 1.49 9.49
CA GLU A 19 -1.93 1.16 10.39
C GLU A 19 -2.43 -0.28 10.16
N ALA A 20 -2.58 -0.66 8.89
CA ALA A 20 -2.93 -2.03 8.50
C ALA A 20 -1.84 -3.03 8.90
N ALA A 21 -0.56 -2.67 8.73
CA ALA A 21 0.58 -3.49 9.12
C ALA A 21 0.61 -3.77 10.62
N VAL A 22 0.34 -2.75 11.44
CA VAL A 22 0.30 -2.88 12.91
C VAL A 22 -0.88 -3.74 13.34
N THR A 23 -2.04 -3.58 12.70
CA THR A 23 -3.21 -4.44 12.92
C THR A 23 -2.85 -5.90 12.63
N PHE A 24 -2.31 -6.17 11.45
CA PHE A 24 -1.91 -7.51 11.03
C PHE A 24 -0.85 -8.12 11.98
N SER A 25 0.16 -7.35 12.37
CA SER A 25 1.21 -7.82 13.28
C SER A 25 0.66 -8.20 14.65
N ARG A 26 -0.30 -7.43 15.17
CA ARG A 26 -0.94 -7.70 16.47
C ARG A 26 -1.86 -8.92 16.43
N THR A 27 -2.49 -9.19 15.30
CA THR A 27 -3.42 -10.32 15.15
C THR A 27 -2.71 -11.61 14.75
N GLU A 28 -1.75 -11.55 13.83
CA GLU A 28 -1.11 -12.72 13.20
C GLU A 28 0.31 -13.01 13.70
N GLY A 29 0.92 -12.09 14.47
CA GLY A 29 2.26 -12.28 15.04
C GLY A 29 3.42 -12.14 14.05
N ILE A 30 3.16 -11.69 12.82
CA ILE A 30 4.18 -11.46 11.79
C ILE A 30 4.33 -9.95 11.57
N ILE A 31 5.57 -9.44 11.61
CA ILE A 31 5.89 -8.07 11.21
C ILE A 31 6.08 -8.07 9.68
N PRO A 32 5.15 -7.50 8.88
CA PRO A 32 5.29 -7.47 7.43
C PRO A 32 6.29 -6.39 6.99
N ALA A 33 6.85 -6.54 5.79
CA ALA A 33 7.62 -5.46 5.18
C ALA A 33 6.70 -4.25 4.85
N PRO A 34 7.21 -3.00 4.84
CA PRO A 34 6.44 -1.82 4.45
C PRO A 34 5.76 -1.95 3.07
N GLU A 35 6.38 -2.62 2.11
CA GLU A 35 5.80 -2.91 0.79
C GLU A 35 4.59 -3.83 0.93
N SER A 36 4.75 -4.94 1.66
CA SER A 36 3.68 -5.92 1.93
C SER A 36 2.47 -5.29 2.63
N SER A 37 2.67 -4.23 3.41
CA SER A 37 1.59 -3.54 4.12
C SER A 37 0.51 -2.96 3.19
N HIS A 38 0.84 -2.67 1.93
CA HIS A 38 -0.12 -2.21 0.92
C HIS A 38 -1.11 -3.32 0.54
N ALA A 39 -0.62 -4.56 0.37
CA ALA A 39 -1.46 -5.71 0.08
C ALA A 39 -2.32 -6.08 1.30
N ILE A 40 -1.77 -5.99 2.51
CA ILE A 40 -2.52 -6.18 3.76
C ILE A 40 -3.65 -5.15 3.88
N LYS A 41 -3.37 -3.87 3.58
CA LYS A 41 -4.38 -2.81 3.59
C LYS A 41 -5.52 -3.11 2.60
N ALA A 42 -5.18 -3.52 1.38
CA ALA A 42 -6.18 -3.94 0.40
C ALA A 42 -7.02 -5.14 0.89
N ALA A 43 -6.37 -6.16 1.45
CA ALA A 43 -7.05 -7.34 1.96
C ALA A 43 -8.01 -7.04 3.11
N ILE A 44 -7.60 -6.17 4.05
CA ILE A 44 -8.47 -5.70 5.15
C ILE A 44 -9.67 -4.91 4.59
N ASP A 45 -9.47 -4.07 3.58
CA ASP A 45 -10.58 -3.32 2.98
C ASP A 45 -11.57 -4.25 2.26
N GLU A 46 -11.08 -5.27 1.55
CA GLU A 46 -11.92 -6.29 0.94
C GLU A 46 -12.69 -7.13 1.98
N ALA A 47 -12.06 -7.46 3.12
CA ALA A 47 -12.73 -8.14 4.21
C ALA A 47 -13.87 -7.28 4.80
N LYS A 48 -13.62 -5.98 5.03
CA LYS A 48 -14.65 -5.04 5.49
C LYS A 48 -15.81 -4.89 4.50
N LYS A 49 -15.53 -4.87 3.19
CA LYS A 49 -16.56 -4.87 2.14
C LYS A 49 -17.40 -6.16 2.18
N ALA A 50 -16.75 -7.31 2.34
CA ALA A 50 -17.41 -8.61 2.46
C ALA A 50 -18.39 -8.63 3.65
N ASP A 51 -17.96 -8.14 4.81
CA ASP A 51 -18.78 -8.00 6.02
C ASP A 51 -19.97 -7.07 5.79
N ALA A 52 -19.75 -5.89 5.20
CA ALA A 52 -20.80 -4.93 4.89
C ALA A 52 -21.86 -5.47 3.92
N GLU A 53 -21.46 -6.34 2.99
CA GLU A 53 -22.36 -7.04 2.08
C GLU A 53 -23.00 -8.30 2.70
N GLY A 54 -22.57 -8.72 3.89
CA GLY A 54 -23.00 -9.96 4.53
C GLY A 54 -22.59 -11.23 3.76
N LYS A 55 -21.50 -11.17 2.99
CA LYS A 55 -21.03 -12.29 2.16
C LYS A 55 -19.67 -12.79 2.64
N SER A 56 -19.56 -14.10 2.87
CA SER A 56 -18.26 -14.72 3.09
C SER A 56 -17.43 -14.72 1.80
N ARG A 57 -16.17 -14.28 1.89
CA ARG A 57 -15.21 -14.24 0.78
C ARG A 57 -13.90 -14.89 1.21
N VAL A 58 -13.24 -15.57 0.28
CA VAL A 58 -11.84 -16.00 0.44
C VAL A 58 -10.96 -14.93 -0.21
N ILE A 59 -10.10 -14.31 0.58
CA ILE A 59 -9.17 -13.27 0.12
C ILE A 59 -7.76 -13.82 0.20
N LEU A 60 -7.13 -14.01 -0.96
CA LEU A 60 -5.72 -14.37 -1.06
C LEU A 60 -4.92 -13.11 -1.38
N PHE A 61 -3.89 -12.84 -0.58
CA PHE A 61 -2.93 -11.77 -0.87
C PHE A 61 -1.50 -12.30 -0.71
N ASN A 62 -0.55 -11.65 -1.38
CA ASN A 62 0.86 -11.99 -1.29
C ASN A 62 1.53 -11.21 -0.15
N LEU A 63 1.95 -11.91 0.91
CA LEU A 63 2.86 -11.36 1.92
C LEU A 63 4.29 -11.43 1.38
N SER A 64 4.69 -10.40 0.62
CA SER A 64 5.93 -10.41 -0.16
C SER A 64 7.23 -10.44 0.65
N GLY A 65 7.17 -10.12 1.94
CA GLY A 65 8.35 -10.06 2.81
C GLY A 65 8.04 -9.64 4.24
N HIS A 66 9.03 -9.82 5.12
CA HIS A 66 8.97 -9.48 6.54
C HIS A 66 9.67 -8.15 6.85
N GLY A 67 9.27 -7.47 7.93
CA GLY A 67 9.77 -6.14 8.31
C GLY A 67 10.90 -6.12 9.34
N HIS A 68 11.55 -7.26 9.63
CA HIS A 68 12.61 -7.34 10.66
C HIS A 68 13.79 -6.36 10.44
N PHE A 69 14.06 -5.99 9.19
CA PHE A 69 15.10 -5.02 8.84
C PHE A 69 14.56 -3.62 8.53
N ASP A 70 13.23 -3.45 8.60
CA ASP A 70 12.51 -2.20 8.31
C ASP A 70 11.99 -1.54 9.60
N LEU A 71 12.49 -1.96 10.77
CA LEU A 71 12.04 -1.46 12.06
C LEU A 71 12.22 0.05 12.21
N GLY A 72 13.17 0.66 11.49
CA GLY A 72 13.32 2.11 11.44
C GLY A 72 12.10 2.83 10.83
N ALA A 73 11.43 2.22 9.85
CA ALA A 73 10.21 2.79 9.28
C ALA A 73 9.02 2.64 10.26
N TYR A 74 8.95 1.51 10.98
CA TYR A 74 7.98 1.33 12.06
C TYR A 74 8.18 2.31 13.20
N ASP A 75 9.43 2.57 13.60
CA ASP A 75 9.76 3.57 14.62
C ASP A 75 9.30 4.97 14.20
N GLN A 76 9.54 5.36 12.94
CA GLN A 76 9.02 6.62 12.40
C GLN A 76 7.48 6.70 12.45
N TYR A 77 6.78 5.61 12.11
CA TYR A 77 5.34 5.54 12.23
C TYR A 77 4.87 5.74 13.68
N PHE A 78 5.45 5.00 14.63
CA PHE A 78 5.08 5.10 16.04
C PHE A 78 5.45 6.46 16.66
N ALA A 79 6.53 7.08 16.19
CA ALA A 79 6.94 8.43 16.57
C ALA A 79 6.09 9.54 15.92
N GLY A 80 5.12 9.20 15.05
CA GLY A 80 4.30 10.16 14.32
C GLY A 80 5.06 11.00 13.30
N LYS A 81 6.24 10.53 12.85
CA LYS A 81 7.12 11.22 11.90
C LYS A 81 6.89 10.80 10.45
N LEU A 82 6.08 9.77 10.23
CA LEU A 82 5.76 9.28 8.90
C LEU A 82 4.67 10.17 8.28
N GLU A 83 4.96 10.76 7.12
CA GLU A 83 4.06 11.67 6.42
C GLU A 83 3.54 11.06 5.12
N ASP A 84 2.27 11.28 4.81
CA ASP A 84 1.73 10.98 3.49
C ASP A 84 2.14 12.11 2.54
N PHE A 85 3.32 11.97 1.96
CA PHE A 85 3.85 12.96 1.04
C PHE A 85 3.31 12.74 -0.39
N GLU A 86 2.59 13.72 -0.91
CA GLU A 86 2.18 13.76 -2.31
C GLU A 86 3.13 14.67 -3.10
N TYR A 87 3.80 14.12 -4.11
CA TYR A 87 4.75 14.90 -4.89
C TYR A 87 4.02 16.00 -5.70
N PRO A 88 4.48 17.27 -5.67
CA PRO A 88 3.74 18.37 -6.28
C PRO A 88 3.51 18.17 -7.78
N ARG A 89 2.25 18.30 -8.23
CA ARG A 89 1.88 18.12 -9.64
C ARG A 89 2.66 19.03 -10.59
N GLU A 90 2.98 20.25 -10.17
CA GLU A 90 3.80 21.17 -10.96
C GLU A 90 5.21 20.65 -11.18
N ALA A 91 5.80 20.01 -10.16
CA ALA A 91 7.12 19.41 -10.27
C ALA A 91 7.08 18.20 -11.21
N VAL A 92 6.03 17.39 -11.16
CA VAL A 92 5.79 16.31 -12.16
C VAL A 92 5.70 16.88 -13.57
N ALA A 93 4.87 17.91 -13.78
CA ALA A 93 4.66 18.52 -15.09
C ALA A 93 5.96 19.09 -15.67
N ARG A 94 6.77 19.77 -14.85
CA ARG A 94 8.10 20.26 -15.24
C ARG A 94 9.02 19.12 -15.67
N SER A 95 9.06 18.02 -14.92
CA SER A 95 9.89 16.85 -15.25
C SER A 95 9.45 16.19 -16.55
N ILE A 96 8.14 16.03 -16.78
CA ILE A 96 7.59 15.45 -18.01
C ILE A 96 7.91 16.34 -19.22
N ALA A 97 7.84 17.66 -19.08
CA ALA A 97 8.15 18.59 -20.17
C ALA A 97 9.60 18.49 -20.67
N ASN A 98 10.51 17.97 -19.84
CA ASN A 98 11.93 17.79 -20.17
C ASN A 98 12.26 16.41 -20.77
N LEU A 99 11.29 15.50 -20.89
CA LEU A 99 11.53 14.18 -21.48
C LEU A 99 11.74 14.30 -23.00
N PRO A 100 12.71 13.58 -23.58
CA PRO A 100 12.89 13.55 -25.02
C PRO A 100 11.67 12.93 -25.70
N ARG A 101 11.21 13.54 -26.80
CA ARG A 101 10.16 12.96 -27.64
C ARG A 101 10.76 11.83 -28.46
N VAL A 102 10.30 10.60 -28.23
CA VAL A 102 10.66 9.43 -29.04
C VAL A 102 9.52 9.22 -30.03
N GLU A 103 9.84 9.20 -31.33
CA GLU A 103 8.86 8.78 -32.35
C GLU A 103 8.64 7.27 -32.21
N MET A 104 7.38 6.83 -32.24
CA MET A 104 7.00 5.41 -32.26
C MET A 104 7.22 4.82 -33.65
#